data_AF-A0A1B7NFP6-F1
#
_entry.id   AF-A0A1B7NFP6-F1
#
_cell.length_a   1.000
_cell.length_b   1.000
_cell.length_c   1.000
_cell.angle_alpha   90.00
_cell.angle_beta   90.00
_cell.angle_gamma   90.00
#
_symmetry.space_group_name_H-M   'P 1'
#
loop_
_entity.id
_entity.type
_entity.pdbx_description
1 polymer ?
#
loop_
_entity_poly.entity_id
_entity_poly.type
_entity_poly.pdbx_seq_one_letter_code
_entity_poly.pdbx_strand_id
1 'polypeptide(L)'
;MSAPGSKQVPEPKTPDYLLGLSFVNQRKENYLKTQPIKVRLRNLKGPPKILKQLELMDKAASSISDADLVDAMIHGWLGQNSKQNKLSRQLGDVQVRMRLKVSGDKHEIRQLYIPALFPHVIKPLIDQGMAAVDDVIEWMDEYYLSREDWDTVVELGVDGHKDDVINKLIKPATKTSFTKKYNSTGHPIPSHKATDLGKIPKKLAGGPAPDLEEREGSEFYVIFFLLLPITTT
;
A
#
# COMPACT_ATOMS: atom_id res chain seq x y z
N MET A 1 -63.17 -5.63 -2.89
CA MET A 1 -62.41 -6.60 -3.73
C MET A 1 -60.99 -6.05 -3.87
N SER A 2 -60.05 -6.56 -3.09
CA SER A 2 -58.68 -6.04 -2.98
C SER A 2 -57.77 -6.61 -4.07
N ALA A 3 -56.95 -5.75 -4.67
CA ALA A 3 -55.90 -6.12 -5.63
C ALA A 3 -54.81 -6.97 -4.97
N PRO A 4 -54.27 -8.01 -5.63
CA PRO A 4 -53.22 -8.83 -5.05
C PRO A 4 -51.85 -8.14 -5.16
N GLY A 5 -51.09 -8.23 -4.07
CA GLY A 5 -49.93 -7.41 -3.72
C GLY A 5 -48.77 -7.38 -4.71
N SER A 6 -48.20 -6.19 -4.86
CA SER A 6 -46.85 -5.97 -5.38
C SER A 6 -45.85 -6.64 -4.43
N LYS A 7 -45.27 -7.78 -4.83
CA LYS A 7 -44.12 -8.35 -4.13
C LYS A 7 -42.99 -7.33 -4.17
N GLN A 8 -42.59 -6.83 -3.01
CA GLN A 8 -41.37 -6.03 -2.86
C GLN A 8 -40.19 -6.81 -3.43
N VAL A 9 -39.40 -6.15 -4.27
CA VAL A 9 -38.12 -6.69 -4.75
C VAL A 9 -37.24 -6.82 -3.50
N PRO A 10 -36.84 -8.04 -3.09
CA PRO A 10 -36.01 -8.20 -1.90
C PRO A 10 -34.70 -7.44 -2.11
N GLU A 11 -34.29 -6.65 -1.12
CA GLU A 11 -32.95 -6.05 -1.12
C GLU A 11 -31.91 -7.15 -1.33
N PRO A 12 -30.96 -6.98 -2.27
CA PRO A 12 -29.93 -7.97 -2.49
C PRO A 12 -29.04 -8.02 -1.25
N LYS A 13 -29.18 -9.11 -0.47
CA LYS A 13 -28.15 -9.54 0.47
C LYS A 13 -26.85 -9.60 -0.32
N THR A 14 -25.85 -8.82 0.11
CA THR A 14 -24.59 -8.56 -0.59
C THR A 14 -24.17 -9.75 -1.45
N PRO A 15 -24.28 -9.65 -2.79
CA PRO A 15 -23.93 -10.77 -3.64
C PRO A 15 -22.43 -10.95 -3.56
N ASP A 16 -22.00 -12.19 -3.33
CA ASP A 16 -20.61 -12.58 -3.52
C ASP A 16 -20.20 -12.15 -4.94
N TYR A 17 -19.37 -11.11 -5.01
CA TYR A 17 -18.98 -10.44 -6.25
C TYR A 17 -18.36 -11.42 -7.25
N LEU A 18 -17.68 -12.47 -6.76
CA LEU A 18 -17.12 -13.56 -7.56
C LEU A 18 -18.20 -14.40 -8.25
N LEU A 19 -19.29 -14.69 -7.54
CA LEU A 19 -20.45 -15.37 -8.10
C LEU A 19 -21.09 -14.48 -9.18
N GLY A 20 -21.26 -13.19 -8.87
CA GLY A 20 -21.76 -12.18 -9.82
C GLY A 20 -20.94 -12.06 -11.10
N LEU A 21 -19.61 -12.09 -11.00
CA LEU A 21 -18.70 -11.99 -12.14
C LEU A 21 -18.84 -13.18 -13.09
N SER A 22 -18.92 -14.40 -12.55
CA SER A 22 -19.16 -15.61 -13.35
C SER A 22 -20.49 -15.55 -14.11
N PHE A 23 -21.54 -15.00 -13.48
CA PHE A 23 -22.84 -14.79 -14.13
C PHE A 23 -22.84 -13.66 -15.16
N VAL A 24 -22.03 -12.62 -14.99
CA VAL A 24 -21.84 -11.56 -16.01
C VAL A 24 -21.11 -12.12 -17.23
N ASN A 25 -20.03 -12.88 -17.02
CA ASN A 25 -19.28 -13.54 -18.10
C ASN A 25 -20.16 -14.54 -18.86
N GLN A 26 -20.90 -15.39 -18.14
CA GLN A 26 -21.84 -16.33 -18.75
C GLN A 26 -22.97 -15.62 -19.52
N ARG A 27 -23.42 -14.44 -19.07
CA ARG A 27 -24.38 -13.61 -19.82
C ARG A 27 -23.76 -13.00 -21.08
N LYS A 28 -22.52 -12.53 -21.00
CA LYS A 28 -21.75 -12.01 -22.15
C LYS A 28 -21.50 -13.05 -23.23
N GLU A 29 -21.36 -14.32 -22.87
CA GLU A 29 -21.20 -15.40 -23.86
C GLU A 29 -22.51 -15.85 -24.52
N ASN A 30 -23.66 -15.56 -23.89
CA ASN A 30 -24.95 -16.12 -24.28
C ASN A 30 -25.98 -15.09 -24.77
N TYR A 31 -25.77 -13.78 -24.58
CA TYR A 31 -26.78 -12.75 -24.95
C TYR A 31 -27.17 -12.80 -26.44
N LEU A 32 -26.21 -13.10 -27.33
CA LEU A 32 -26.44 -13.27 -28.78
C LEU A 32 -27.34 -14.46 -29.14
N LYS A 33 -27.35 -15.49 -28.29
CA LYS A 33 -28.06 -16.77 -28.52
C LYS A 33 -29.48 -16.77 -27.94
N THR A 34 -29.84 -15.75 -27.16
CA THR A 34 -31.14 -15.70 -26.47
C THR A 34 -32.22 -15.02 -27.30
N GLN A 35 -33.42 -15.61 -27.30
CA GLN A 35 -34.63 -15.00 -27.86
C GLN A 35 -35.36 -14.24 -26.74
N PRO A 36 -35.38 -12.89 -26.75
CA PRO A 36 -35.92 -12.11 -25.65
C PRO A 36 -37.42 -12.36 -25.47
N ILE A 37 -37.83 -12.65 -24.23
CA ILE A 37 -39.23 -12.93 -23.87
C ILE A 37 -40.15 -11.75 -24.27
N LYS A 38 -39.66 -10.50 -24.18
CA LYS A 38 -40.40 -9.29 -24.59
C LYS A 38 -40.81 -9.29 -26.07
N VAL A 39 -40.04 -9.96 -26.95
CA VAL A 39 -40.38 -10.12 -28.38
C VAL A 39 -41.40 -11.24 -28.55
N ARG A 40 -41.29 -12.30 -27.75
CA ARG A 40 -42.25 -13.42 -27.73
C ARG A 40 -43.63 -12.99 -27.26
N LEU A 41 -43.72 -12.16 -26.23
CA LEU A 41 -44.99 -11.69 -25.64
C LEU A 41 -45.79 -10.76 -26.56
N ARG A 42 -45.15 -10.12 -27.54
CA ARG A 42 -45.82 -9.20 -28.47
C ARG A 42 -46.30 -9.87 -29.76
N ASN A 43 -46.10 -11.19 -29.91
CA ASN A 43 -46.47 -11.97 -31.11
C ASN A 43 -46.03 -11.30 -32.45
N LEU A 44 -44.92 -10.55 -32.43
CA LEU A 44 -44.40 -9.87 -33.60
C LEU A 44 -43.91 -10.89 -34.63
N LYS A 45 -44.28 -10.71 -35.90
CA LYS A 45 -43.86 -11.56 -37.02
C LYS A 45 -43.14 -10.72 -38.07
N GLY A 46 -42.18 -11.32 -38.78
CA GLY A 46 -41.48 -10.65 -39.89
C GLY A 46 -40.55 -9.50 -39.45
N PRO A 47 -40.38 -8.44 -40.27
CA PRO A 47 -39.47 -7.32 -40.02
C PRO A 47 -39.57 -6.64 -38.64
N PRO A 48 -40.76 -6.36 -38.07
CA PRO A 48 -40.84 -5.69 -36.76
C PRO A 48 -40.36 -6.57 -35.59
N LYS A 49 -40.39 -7.90 -35.73
CA LYS A 49 -39.81 -8.84 -34.75
C LYS A 49 -38.30 -8.68 -34.70
N ILE A 50 -37.67 -8.61 -35.88
CA ILE A 50 -36.22 -8.48 -36.05
C ILE A 50 -35.78 -7.13 -35.47
N LEU A 51 -36.49 -6.04 -35.81
CA LEU A 51 -36.20 -4.71 -35.28
C LEU A 51 -36.22 -4.69 -33.74
N LYS A 52 -37.27 -5.24 -33.12
CA LYS A 52 -37.38 -5.24 -31.65
C LYS A 52 -36.34 -6.14 -30.99
N GLN A 53 -35.96 -7.23 -31.64
CA GLN A 53 -34.88 -8.09 -31.17
C GLN A 53 -33.54 -7.33 -31.21
N LEU A 54 -33.23 -6.67 -32.33
CA LEU A 54 -32.03 -5.85 -32.49
C LEU A 54 -31.95 -4.74 -31.45
N GLU A 55 -33.05 -4.02 -31.20
CA GLU A 55 -33.10 -2.96 -30.18
C GLU A 55 -32.82 -3.49 -28.76
N LEU A 56 -33.35 -4.68 -28.42
CA LEU A 56 -33.09 -5.29 -27.12
C LEU A 56 -31.66 -5.84 -27.01
N MET A 57 -31.08 -6.29 -28.12
CA MET A 57 -29.68 -6.72 -28.18
C MET A 57 -28.73 -5.53 -28.02
N ASP A 58 -29.02 -4.41 -28.67
CA ASP A 58 -28.27 -3.16 -28.53
C ASP A 58 -28.29 -2.65 -27.08
N LYS A 59 -29.47 -2.61 -26.46
CA LYS A 59 -29.62 -2.25 -25.04
C LYS A 59 -28.91 -3.22 -24.10
N ALA A 60 -28.84 -4.51 -24.44
CA ALA A 60 -28.08 -5.47 -23.66
C ALA A 60 -26.57 -5.26 -23.82
N ALA A 61 -26.11 -4.99 -25.05
CA ALA A 61 -24.72 -4.71 -25.35
C ALA A 61 -24.22 -3.45 -24.62
N SER A 62 -25.02 -2.37 -24.61
CA SER A 62 -24.67 -1.15 -23.87
C SER A 62 -24.55 -1.42 -22.36
N SER A 63 -25.50 -2.16 -21.78
CA SER A 63 -25.48 -2.51 -20.35
C SER A 63 -24.32 -3.43 -19.96
N ILE A 64 -23.87 -4.32 -20.85
CA ILE A 64 -22.68 -5.15 -20.62
C ILE A 64 -21.43 -4.28 -20.67
N SER A 65 -21.35 -3.36 -21.63
CA SER A 65 -20.24 -2.41 -21.74
C SER A 65 -20.11 -1.54 -20.49
N ASP A 66 -21.22 -1.02 -19.96
CA ASP A 66 -21.23 -0.24 -18.72
C ASP A 66 -20.74 -1.07 -17.52
N ALA A 67 -21.14 -2.34 -17.46
CA ALA A 67 -20.70 -3.26 -16.42
C ALA A 67 -19.18 -3.53 -16.48
N ASP A 68 -18.62 -3.73 -17.68
CA ASP A 68 -17.17 -3.91 -17.87
C ASP A 68 -16.38 -2.66 -17.43
N LEU A 69 -16.91 -1.45 -17.68
CA LEU A 69 -16.28 -0.20 -17.22
C LEU A 69 -16.26 -0.07 -15.70
N VAL A 70 -17.39 -0.39 -15.05
CA VAL A 70 -17.50 -0.39 -13.59
C VAL A 70 -16.57 -1.43 -12.99
N ASP A 71 -16.48 -2.61 -13.60
CA ASP A 71 -15.59 -3.68 -13.15
C ASP A 71 -14.10 -3.25 -13.22
N ALA A 72 -13.68 -2.67 -14.34
CA ALA A 72 -12.34 -2.12 -14.49
C ALA A 72 -12.04 -1.02 -13.45
N MET A 73 -13.03 -0.17 -13.14
CA MET A 73 -12.91 0.87 -12.12
C MET A 73 -12.77 0.27 -10.70
N ILE A 74 -13.59 -0.72 -10.35
CA ILE A 74 -13.54 -1.40 -9.06
C ILE A 74 -12.18 -2.08 -8.89
N HIS A 75 -11.72 -2.83 -9.89
CA HIS A 75 -10.43 -3.50 -9.85
C HIS A 75 -9.26 -2.52 -9.75
N GLY A 76 -9.28 -1.45 -10.54
CA GLY A 76 -8.27 -0.39 -10.46
C GLY A 76 -8.26 0.29 -9.09
N TRP A 77 -9.43 0.62 -8.55
CA TRP A 77 -9.57 1.26 -7.24
C TRP A 77 -9.11 0.35 -6.10
N LEU A 78 -9.49 -0.92 -6.09
CA LEU A 78 -9.07 -1.89 -5.07
C LEU A 78 -7.55 -2.07 -5.05
N GLY A 79 -6.91 -2.11 -6.23
CA GLY A 79 -5.46 -2.13 -6.36
C GLY A 79 -4.83 -0.88 -5.75
N GLN A 80 -5.33 0.30 -6.13
CA GLN A 80 -4.78 1.57 -5.65
C GLN A 80 -5.01 1.79 -4.15
N ASN A 81 -6.18 1.41 -3.62
CA ASN A 81 -6.50 1.51 -2.21
C ASN A 81 -5.60 0.59 -1.36
N SER A 82 -5.35 -0.63 -1.83
CA SER A 82 -4.42 -1.56 -1.16
C SER A 82 -2.99 -1.00 -1.14
N LYS A 83 -2.52 -0.46 -2.27
CA LYS A 83 -1.21 0.20 -2.37
C LYS A 83 -1.11 1.41 -1.46
N GLN A 84 -2.12 2.28 -1.44
CA GLN A 84 -2.18 3.44 -0.56
C GLN A 84 -2.08 3.04 0.91
N ASN A 85 -2.81 2.01 1.34
CA ASN A 85 -2.76 1.51 2.70
C ASN A 85 -1.38 0.95 3.09
N LYS A 86 -0.73 0.20 2.19
CA LYS A 86 0.63 -0.31 2.39
C LYS A 86 1.62 0.85 2.59
N LEU A 87 1.66 1.78 1.64
CA LEU A 87 2.56 2.94 1.67
C LEU A 87 2.32 3.84 2.88
N SER A 88 1.05 4.01 3.27
CA SER A 88 0.64 4.76 4.45
C SER A 88 1.20 4.17 5.75
N ARG A 89 1.32 2.84 5.84
CA ARG A 89 1.93 2.14 7.00
C ARG A 89 3.45 2.29 7.00
N GLN A 90 4.09 2.04 5.86
CA GLN A 90 5.55 2.17 5.72
C GLN A 90 6.01 3.60 6.04
N LEU A 91 5.28 4.61 5.58
CA LEU A 91 5.55 6.00 5.90
C LEU A 91 5.40 6.32 7.40
N GLY A 92 4.47 5.65 8.09
CA GLY A 92 4.36 5.73 9.54
C GLY A 92 5.57 5.14 10.26
N ASP A 93 6.10 4.03 9.75
CA ASP A 93 7.34 3.44 10.28
C ASP A 93 8.55 4.37 10.09
N VAL A 94 8.69 4.97 8.90
CA VAL A 94 9.71 5.99 8.61
C VAL A 94 9.59 7.16 9.58
N GLN A 95 8.38 7.69 9.79
CA GLN A 95 8.13 8.78 10.73
C GLN A 95 8.58 8.43 12.16
N VAL A 96 8.24 7.24 12.64
CA VAL A 96 8.61 6.78 13.99
C VAL A 96 10.13 6.71 14.14
N ARG A 97 10.85 6.21 13.14
CA ARG A 97 12.32 6.13 13.17
C ARG A 97 13.01 7.48 13.14
N MET A 98 12.54 8.37 12.27
CA MET A 98 13.11 9.71 12.11
C MET A 98 12.81 10.66 13.28
N ARG A 99 11.94 10.26 14.22
CA ARG A 99 11.39 11.13 15.28
C ARG A 99 12.45 11.79 16.18
N LEU A 100 13.65 11.21 16.30
CA LEU A 100 14.74 11.83 17.05
C LEU A 100 15.42 13.00 16.31
N LYS A 101 15.34 13.02 14.98
CA LYS A 101 15.98 14.04 14.12
C LYS A 101 15.00 15.01 13.50
N VAL A 102 13.76 14.57 13.34
CA VAL A 102 12.74 15.28 12.58
C VAL A 102 11.48 15.42 13.41
N SER A 103 11.04 16.65 13.59
CA SER A 103 9.69 16.97 14.03
C SER A 103 8.78 17.04 12.81
N GLY A 104 7.76 16.20 12.78
CA GLY A 104 6.70 16.34 11.80
C GLY A 104 5.67 15.21 11.85
N ASP A 105 4.51 15.51 11.29
CA ASP A 105 3.49 14.50 11.06
C ASP A 105 3.81 13.66 9.81
N LYS A 106 3.04 12.58 9.62
CA LYS A 106 3.23 11.69 8.47
C LYS A 106 3.16 12.42 7.11
N HIS A 107 2.37 13.48 7.03
CA HIS A 107 2.18 14.26 5.81
C HIS A 107 3.41 15.12 5.51
N GLU A 108 3.93 15.80 6.52
CA GLU A 108 5.15 16.60 6.47
C GLU A 108 6.36 15.73 6.12
N ILE A 109 6.50 14.55 6.72
CA ILE A 109 7.54 13.57 6.34
C ILE A 109 7.49 13.31 4.83
N ARG A 110 6.31 13.07 4.28
CA ARG A 110 6.15 12.77 2.85
C ARG A 110 6.41 13.97 1.96
N GLN A 111 5.93 15.16 2.34
CA GLN A 111 5.95 16.33 1.47
C GLN A 111 7.27 17.10 1.54
N LEU A 112 7.91 17.15 2.69
CA LEU A 112 9.09 17.98 2.93
C LEU A 112 10.35 17.13 3.07
N TYR A 113 10.30 16.10 3.92
CA TYR A 113 11.51 15.37 4.29
C TYR A 113 11.92 14.32 3.25
N ILE A 114 10.99 13.52 2.73
CA ILE A 114 11.31 12.53 1.68
C ILE A 114 11.95 13.18 0.44
N PRO A 115 11.41 14.27 -0.12
CA PRO A 115 12.05 14.97 -1.23
C PRO A 115 13.43 15.55 -0.86
N ALA A 116 13.61 16.01 0.38
CA ALA A 116 14.89 16.52 0.86
C ALA A 116 15.95 15.42 1.08
N LEU A 117 15.54 14.19 1.42
CA LEU A 117 16.44 13.04 1.56
C LEU A 117 16.94 12.52 0.21
N PHE A 118 16.15 12.68 -0.86
CA PHE A 118 16.47 12.19 -2.19
C PHE A 118 17.88 12.54 -2.72
N PRO A 119 18.32 13.82 -2.71
CA PRO A 119 19.64 14.21 -3.20
C PRO A 119 20.80 13.62 -2.39
N HIS A 120 20.56 13.15 -1.17
CA HIS A 120 21.60 12.60 -0.29
C HIS A 120 21.62 11.07 -0.26
N VAL A 121 20.45 10.43 -0.42
CA VAL A 121 20.29 8.98 -0.22
C VAL A 121 20.16 8.21 -1.54
N ILE A 122 19.69 8.84 -2.61
CA ILE A 122 19.41 8.16 -3.89
C ILE A 122 20.27 8.71 -5.02
N LYS A 123 20.35 10.04 -5.18
CA LYS A 123 21.12 10.67 -6.26
C LYS A 123 22.60 10.25 -6.28
N PRO A 124 23.33 10.14 -5.15
CA PRO A 124 24.73 9.72 -5.17
C PRO A 124 24.93 8.30 -5.71
N LEU A 125 23.96 7.40 -5.49
CA LEU A 125 24.01 6.02 -6.03
C LEU A 125 23.81 5.97 -7.55
N ILE A 126 23.16 6.99 -8.13
CA ILE A 126 22.99 7.14 -9.58
C ILE A 126 24.28 7.72 -10.18
N ASP A 127 24.79 8.82 -9.61
CA ASP A 127 25.87 9.60 -10.19
C ASP A 127 27.25 8.95 -9.97
N GLN A 128 27.50 8.44 -8.75
CA GLN A 128 28.82 7.95 -8.31
C GLN A 128 28.85 6.41 -8.14
N GLY A 129 27.68 5.76 -8.08
CA GLY A 129 27.59 4.31 -7.99
C GLY A 129 28.14 3.76 -6.66
N MET A 130 29.06 2.79 -6.74
CA MET A 130 29.57 2.08 -5.56
C MET A 130 30.40 2.97 -4.61
N ALA A 131 31.02 4.04 -5.13
CA ALA A 131 31.85 4.92 -4.31
C ALA A 131 31.03 5.66 -3.24
N ALA A 132 29.76 5.96 -3.54
CA ALA A 132 28.86 6.67 -2.64
C ALA A 132 28.13 5.76 -1.63
N VAL A 133 28.37 4.44 -1.64
CA VAL A 133 27.64 3.50 -0.77
C VAL A 133 27.88 3.81 0.71
N ASP A 134 29.11 4.14 1.08
CA ASP A 134 29.47 4.43 2.47
C ASP A 134 28.85 5.75 2.92
N ASP A 135 28.96 6.80 2.12
CA ASP A 135 28.34 8.11 2.38
C ASP A 135 26.81 8.00 2.52
N VAL A 136 26.16 7.20 1.67
CA VAL A 136 24.70 7.00 1.72
C VAL A 136 24.29 6.26 2.99
N ILE A 137 25.07 5.26 3.41
CA ILE A 137 24.82 4.54 4.66
C ILE A 137 24.96 5.47 5.86
N GLU A 138 25.96 6.36 5.87
CA GLU A 138 26.13 7.36 6.92
C GLU A 138 24.92 8.29 7.03
N TRP A 139 24.42 8.80 5.90
CA TRP A 139 23.18 9.60 5.88
C TRP A 139 21.96 8.82 6.36
N MET A 140 21.86 7.53 6.03
CA MET A 140 20.80 6.68 6.54
C MET A 140 20.90 6.50 8.06
N ASP A 141 22.09 6.26 8.59
CA ASP A 141 22.32 6.09 10.02
C ASP A 141 22.06 7.38 10.79
N GLU A 142 22.40 8.54 10.22
CA GLU A 142 22.12 9.84 10.82
C GLU A 142 20.62 10.07 11.03
N TYR A 143 19.78 9.70 10.06
CA TYR A 143 18.32 9.81 10.15
C TYR A 143 17.64 8.55 10.70
N TYR A 144 18.44 7.57 11.15
CA TYR A 144 17.98 6.29 11.67
C TYR A 144 17.09 5.48 10.70
N LEU A 145 17.35 5.65 9.40
CA LEU A 145 16.65 4.99 8.31
C LEU A 145 17.19 3.57 8.15
N SER A 146 16.28 2.62 8.02
CA SER A 146 16.61 1.25 7.69
C SER A 146 16.66 1.02 6.18
N ARG A 147 17.18 -0.15 5.78
CA ARG A 147 17.12 -0.59 4.38
C ARG A 147 15.69 -0.62 3.83
N GLU A 148 14.69 -0.96 4.64
CA GLU A 148 13.27 -0.97 4.24
C GLU A 148 12.74 0.45 4.02
N ASP A 149 13.24 1.42 4.79
CA ASP A 149 12.86 2.82 4.65
C ASP A 149 13.45 3.41 3.37
N TRP A 150 14.67 3.02 2.98
CA TRP A 150 15.24 3.39 1.69
C TRP A 150 14.34 2.96 0.52
N ASP A 151 13.86 1.71 0.52
CA ASP A 151 12.92 1.25 -0.51
C ASP A 151 11.61 2.04 -0.47
N THR A 152 11.14 2.39 0.73
CA THR A 152 9.94 3.20 0.93
C THR A 152 10.10 4.62 0.37
N VAL A 153 11.26 5.25 0.56
CA VAL A 153 11.60 6.58 0.01
C VAL A 153 11.62 6.52 -1.52
N VAL A 154 12.17 5.46 -2.11
CA VAL A 154 12.16 5.23 -3.57
C VAL A 154 10.72 4.99 -4.08
N GLU A 155 9.92 4.18 -3.39
CA GLU A 155 8.53 3.87 -3.78
C GLU A 155 7.61 5.11 -3.68
N LEU A 156 7.85 5.99 -2.70
CA LEU A 156 7.09 7.22 -2.47
C LEU A 156 7.55 8.41 -3.32
N GLY A 157 8.64 8.26 -4.07
CA GLY A 157 9.19 9.34 -4.88
C GLY A 157 8.20 9.88 -5.91
N VAL A 158 8.24 11.20 -6.10
CA VAL A 158 7.31 11.94 -6.97
C VAL A 158 8.01 12.33 -8.27
N ASP A 159 7.24 12.42 -9.35
CA ASP A 159 7.70 12.90 -10.65
C ASP A 159 8.88 12.09 -11.25
N GLY A 160 10.04 12.71 -11.52
CA GLY A 160 11.24 12.05 -12.03
C GLY A 160 11.93 11.10 -11.03
N HIS A 161 11.45 11.06 -9.79
CA HIS A 161 11.97 10.22 -8.71
C HIS A 161 11.09 9.00 -8.45
N LYS A 162 10.30 8.56 -9.43
CA LYS A 162 9.53 7.32 -9.32
C LYS A 162 10.44 6.10 -9.31
N ASP A 163 10.02 5.08 -8.56
CA ASP A 163 10.69 3.77 -8.44
C ASP A 163 11.12 3.17 -9.79
N ASP A 164 10.23 3.21 -10.79
CA ASP A 164 10.50 2.67 -12.14
C ASP A 164 11.70 3.33 -12.84
N VAL A 165 11.95 4.60 -12.55
CA VAL A 165 13.06 5.37 -13.13
C VAL A 165 14.34 5.08 -12.36
N ILE A 166 14.28 5.18 -11.03
CA ILE A 166 15.43 4.98 -10.14
C ILE A 166 16.00 3.57 -10.29
N ASN A 167 15.13 2.57 -10.34
CA ASN A 167 15.55 1.19 -10.45
C ASN A 167 16.31 0.87 -11.75
N LYS A 168 16.07 1.66 -12.81
CA LYS A 168 16.78 1.57 -14.09
C LYS A 168 18.08 2.37 -14.09
N LEU A 169 18.12 3.49 -13.38
CA LEU A 169 19.28 4.37 -13.32
C LEU A 169 20.39 3.83 -12.42
N ILE A 170 20.03 3.20 -11.30
CA ILE A 170 21.03 2.61 -10.40
C ILE A 170 21.49 1.25 -10.95
N LYS A 171 22.80 1.13 -11.20
CA LYS A 171 23.42 -0.12 -11.66
C LYS A 171 23.13 -1.28 -10.69
N PRO A 172 22.79 -2.49 -11.18
CA PRO A 172 22.51 -3.65 -10.32
C PRO A 172 23.66 -4.02 -9.36
N ALA A 173 24.91 -3.84 -9.82
CA ALA A 173 26.10 -4.04 -9.01
C ALA A 173 26.15 -3.11 -7.80
N THR A 174 25.77 -1.83 -7.96
CA THR A 174 25.70 -0.84 -6.88
C THR A 174 24.68 -1.24 -5.83
N LYS A 175 23.47 -1.69 -6.23
CA LYS A 175 22.44 -2.16 -5.29
C LYS A 175 22.90 -3.36 -4.48
N THR A 176 23.61 -4.28 -5.13
CA THR A 176 24.14 -5.47 -4.48
C THR A 176 25.24 -5.10 -3.47
N SER A 177 26.14 -4.19 -3.85
CA SER A 177 27.17 -3.66 -2.94
C SER A 177 26.54 -2.94 -1.75
N PHE A 178 25.57 -2.05 -1.99
CA PHE A 178 24.81 -1.33 -0.96
C PHE A 178 24.15 -2.28 0.05
N THR A 179 23.39 -3.27 -0.42
CA THR A 179 22.73 -4.25 0.46
C THR A 179 23.75 -5.09 1.24
N LYS A 180 24.87 -5.49 0.62
CA LYS A 180 25.92 -6.25 1.32
C LYS A 180 26.59 -5.41 2.40
N LYS A 181 26.94 -4.16 2.09
CA LYS A 181 27.63 -3.26 3.01
C LYS A 181 26.74 -2.90 4.20
N TYR A 182 25.48 -2.54 3.95
CA TYR A 182 24.48 -2.30 4.99
C TYR A 182 24.39 -3.50 5.94
N ASN A 183 24.14 -4.72 5.42
CA ASN A 183 24.01 -5.89 6.30
C ASN A 183 25.30 -6.27 7.07
N SER A 184 26.47 -5.80 6.64
CA SER A 184 27.75 -6.05 7.31
C SER A 184 28.11 -5.01 8.37
N THR A 185 27.45 -3.84 8.35
CA THR A 185 27.74 -2.72 9.25
C THR A 185 26.71 -2.70 10.39
N GLY A 186 27.11 -2.21 11.57
CA GLY A 186 26.18 -1.98 12.68
C GLY A 186 25.47 -0.64 12.52
N HIS A 187 24.14 -0.65 12.55
CA HIS A 187 23.30 0.55 12.36
C HIS A 187 22.58 0.95 13.66
N PRO A 188 22.47 2.25 13.97
CA PRO A 188 21.77 2.73 15.14
C PRO A 188 20.25 2.56 15.02
N ILE A 189 19.61 2.04 16.06
CA ILE A 189 18.15 1.80 16.09
C ILE A 189 17.55 2.62 17.25
N PRO A 190 16.75 3.66 16.97
CA PRO A 190 16.15 4.55 17.99
C PRO A 190 15.22 3.85 18.98
N SER A 191 14.49 2.85 18.51
CA SER A 191 13.48 2.15 19.28
C SER A 191 13.35 0.72 18.77
N HIS A 192 13.40 -0.25 19.67
CA HIS A 192 12.99 -1.62 19.35
C HIS A 192 11.47 -1.64 19.17
N LYS A 193 10.97 -2.08 18.00
CA LYS A 193 9.54 -2.34 17.88
C LYS A 193 9.18 -3.46 18.86
N ALA A 194 7.98 -3.43 19.45
CA ALA A 194 7.50 -4.54 20.29
C ALA A 194 7.51 -5.89 19.53
N THR A 195 7.38 -5.86 18.20
CA THR A 195 7.52 -7.02 17.31
C THR A 195 8.94 -7.57 17.19
N ASP A 196 9.97 -6.77 17.52
CA ASP A 196 11.38 -7.19 17.48
C ASP A 196 11.87 -7.77 18.80
N LEU A 197 11.15 -7.53 19.91
CA LEU A 197 11.42 -8.17 21.21
C LEU A 197 11.17 -9.69 21.20
N GLY A 198 10.49 -10.21 20.17
CA GLY A 198 10.29 -11.65 19.94
C GLY A 198 11.35 -12.31 19.04
N LYS A 199 12.29 -11.53 18.47
CA LYS A 199 13.38 -12.07 17.65
C LYS A 199 14.64 -12.16 18.50
N ILE A 200 15.10 -13.39 18.72
CA ILE A 200 16.36 -13.68 19.42
C ILE A 200 17.48 -12.86 18.76
N PRO A 201 18.21 -12.01 19.51
CA PRO A 201 19.31 -11.26 18.96
C PRO A 201 20.34 -12.23 18.37
N LYS A 202 20.77 -11.95 17.13
CA LYS A 202 21.79 -12.74 16.44
C LYS A 202 23.06 -12.69 17.30
N LYS A 203 23.43 -13.83 17.86
CA LYS A 203 24.59 -14.01 18.76
C LYS A 203 25.83 -13.36 18.12
N LEU A 204 26.30 -12.26 18.69
CA LEU A 204 27.61 -11.71 18.38
C LEU A 204 28.66 -12.79 18.72
N ALA A 205 29.58 -13.02 17.79
CA ALA A 205 30.61 -14.02 17.96
C ALA A 205 31.55 -13.64 19.12
N GLY A 206 31.57 -14.48 20.16
CA GLY A 206 32.75 -14.77 20.98
C GLY A 206 33.32 -13.64 21.84
N GLY A 207 32.63 -13.30 22.92
CA GLY A 207 33.21 -12.69 24.12
C GLY A 207 32.51 -13.27 25.37
N PRO A 208 33.20 -13.43 26.52
CA PRO A 208 32.59 -14.00 27.71
C PRO A 208 31.39 -13.14 28.15
N ALA A 209 30.28 -13.82 28.46
CA ALA A 209 29.00 -13.20 28.74
C ALA A 209 29.12 -12.17 29.88
N PRO A 210 28.60 -10.94 29.72
CA PRO A 210 28.46 -10.02 30.84
C PRO A 210 27.37 -10.53 31.77
N ASP A 211 27.74 -10.64 33.05
CA ASP A 211 26.94 -11.17 34.15
C ASP A 211 25.62 -10.39 34.32
N LEU A 212 24.53 -11.09 34.61
CA LEU A 212 23.14 -10.61 34.52
C LEU A 212 22.50 -10.37 35.90
N GLU A 213 23.24 -9.80 36.86
CA GLU A 213 22.71 -9.48 38.20
C GLU A 213 22.82 -8.00 38.64
N GLU A 214 22.73 -7.02 37.73
CA GLU A 214 22.75 -5.60 38.17
C GLU A 214 21.93 -4.60 37.32
N ARG A 215 20.72 -4.97 36.88
CA ARG A 215 19.79 -4.01 36.23
C ARG A 215 18.34 -4.09 36.67
N GLU A 216 18.10 -4.39 37.95
CA GLU A 216 16.88 -3.95 38.63
C GLU A 216 17.20 -2.69 39.45
N GLY A 217 17.29 -1.53 38.79
CA GLY A 217 17.72 -0.31 39.51
C GLY A 217 17.45 1.04 38.85
N SER A 218 16.89 1.10 37.63
CA SER A 218 16.69 2.38 36.94
C SER A 218 15.27 2.65 36.44
N GLU A 219 14.29 1.78 36.72
CA GLU A 219 12.88 2.01 36.35
C GLU A 219 12.08 2.83 37.37
N PHE A 220 12.66 3.21 38.51
CA PHE A 220 11.94 3.94 39.56
C PHE A 220 12.11 5.48 39.54
N TYR A 221 13.01 6.05 38.72
CA TYR A 221 13.29 7.49 38.77
C TYR A 221 12.62 8.35 37.69
N VAL A 222 12.01 7.76 36.65
CA VAL A 222 11.37 8.54 35.57
C VAL A 222 9.86 8.75 35.79
N ILE A 223 9.23 7.96 36.67
CA ILE A 223 7.78 8.06 36.95
C ILE A 223 7.45 9.13 38.02
N PHE A 224 8.45 9.66 38.75
CA PHE A 224 8.22 10.63 39.83
C PHE A 224 8.12 12.10 39.37
N PHE A 225 8.38 12.42 38.10
CA PHE A 225 8.43 13.82 37.61
C PHE A 225 7.17 14.31 36.86
N LEU A 226 6.13 13.48 36.72
CA LEU A 226 4.92 13.83 35.93
C LEU A 226 3.62 14.01 36.75
N LEU A 227 3.69 14.03 38.09
CA LEU A 227 2.51 14.14 38.96
C LEU A 227 2.69 15.18 40.07
N LEU A 228 2.94 16.44 39.68
CA LEU A 228 2.69 17.59 40.56
C LEU A 228 1.71 18.58 39.89
N PRO A 229 0.64 18.98 40.59
CA PRO A 229 -0.41 19.82 40.05
C PRO A 229 0.07 21.27 39.87
N ILE A 230 -0.24 21.87 38.72
CA ILE A 230 -0.11 23.31 38.50
C ILE A 230 -1.22 23.99 39.31
N THR A 231 -0.89 24.50 40.50
CA THR A 231 -1.75 25.45 41.22
C THR A 231 -1.57 26.83 40.61
N THR A 232 -2.63 27.34 39.99
CA THR A 232 -2.80 28.72 39.55
C THR A 232 -2.80 29.70 40.73
N THR A 233 -2.08 30.81 40.59
CA THR A 233 -2.39 32.11 41.19
C THR A 233 -2.42 33.16 40.10
#